data_AF-A0A9N9CMM0-F1
#
_entry.id   AF-A0A9N9CMM0-F1
#
_cell.length_a   1.000
_cell.length_b   1.000
_cell.length_c   1.000
_cell.angle_alpha   90.00
_cell.angle_beta   90.00
_cell.angle_gamma   90.00
#
_symmetry.space_group_name_H-M   'P 1'
#
loop_
_entity.id
_entity.type
_entity.pdbx_description
1 polymer ?
#
loop_
_entity_poly.entity_id
_entity_poly.type
_entity_poly.pdbx_seq_one_letter_code
_entity_poly.pdbx_strand_id
1 'polypeptide(L)'
;EAPVVICESCGGKSCYIHKVIWHTGKTCGEYEKDKKQSDSATEDYIQRNTKRCPKCSISIEKSRGCDHMTYVYMNTPIINPIVAMS
;
A
#
# COMPACT_ATOMS: atom_id res chain seq x y z
N GLU A 1 21.95 5.48 11.68
CA GLU A 1 21.61 4.04 11.72
C GLU A 1 20.40 3.85 12.64
N ALA A 2 19.56 2.85 12.39
CA ALA A 2 18.37 2.62 13.21
C ALA A 2 18.43 1.24 13.88
N PRO A 3 17.87 1.09 15.09
CA PRO A 3 17.89 -0.18 15.79
C PRO A 3 17.03 -1.22 15.08
N VAL A 4 17.60 -2.41 14.90
CA VAL A 4 16.91 -3.61 14.39
C VAL A 4 16.17 -4.24 15.56
N VAL A 5 14.89 -4.56 15.37
CA VAL A 5 14.13 -5.40 16.31
C VAL A 5 14.02 -6.80 15.74
N ILE A 6 14.30 -7.81 16.55
CA ILE A 6 14.23 -9.23 16.17
C ILE A 6 13.15 -9.89 17.02
N CYS A 7 12.19 -10.55 16.36
CA CYS A 7 11.18 -11.34 17.05
C CYS A 7 11.81 -12.64 17.55
N GLU A 8 11.75 -12.92 18.84
CA GLU A 8 12.37 -14.14 19.41
C GLU A 8 11.65 -15.43 18.98
N SER A 9 10.35 -15.38 18.70
CA SER A 9 9.58 -16.58 18.34
C SER A 9 9.80 -17.02 16.90
N CYS A 10 10.05 -16.09 15.97
CA CYS A 10 10.17 -16.40 14.53
C CYS A 10 11.46 -15.90 13.87
N GLY A 11 12.32 -15.15 14.59
CA GLY A 11 13.55 -14.56 14.07
C GLY A 11 13.36 -13.39 13.08
N GLY A 12 12.11 -12.97 12.84
CA GLY A 12 11.79 -11.89 11.91
C GLY A 12 12.40 -10.55 12.33
N LYS A 13 13.02 -9.85 11.38
CA LYS A 13 13.66 -8.54 11.63
C LYS A 13 12.76 -7.41 11.16
N SER A 14 12.61 -6.37 11.98
CA SER A 14 11.87 -5.16 11.66
C SER A 14 12.65 -3.89 11.99
N CYS A 15 12.33 -2.82 11.27
CA CYS A 15 12.81 -1.49 11.59
C CYS A 15 11.95 -0.89 12.71
N TYR A 16 12.57 -0.51 13.82
CA TYR A 16 11.86 0.12 14.95
C TYR A 16 11.18 1.44 14.56
N ILE A 17 11.87 2.26 13.76
CA ILE A 17 11.42 3.61 13.38
C ILE A 17 10.22 3.53 12.44
N HIS A 18 10.31 2.71 11.40
CA HIS A 18 9.31 2.65 10.33
C HIS A 18 8.24 1.58 10.52
N LYS A 19 8.45 0.65 11.48
CA LYS A 19 7.52 -0.47 11.77
C LYS A 19 7.22 -1.35 10.56
N VAL A 20 8.24 -1.55 9.73
CA VAL A 20 8.21 -2.41 8.53
C VAL A 20 9.25 -3.51 8.65
N ILE A 21 9.23 -4.47 7.72
CA ILE A 21 10.29 -5.47 7.57
C ILE A 21 11.64 -4.76 7.41
N TRP A 22 12.67 -5.31 8.04
CA TRP A 22 14.01 -4.73 8.04
C TRP A 22 14.55 -4.50 6.62
N HIS A 23 14.99 -3.28 6.36
CA HIS A 23 15.58 -2.86 5.08
C HIS A 23 17.10 -3.08 5.08
N THR A 24 17.52 -4.34 4.87
CA THR A 24 18.93 -4.75 4.84
C THR A 24 19.75 -3.92 3.85
N GLY A 25 20.93 -3.44 4.30
CA GLY A 25 21.85 -2.68 3.45
C GLY A 25 21.43 -1.22 3.20
N LYS A 26 20.37 -0.73 3.87
CA LYS A 26 19.91 0.65 3.79
C LYS A 26 19.76 1.26 5.16
N THR A 27 20.15 2.52 5.28
CA THR A 27 19.78 3.38 6.40
C THR A 27 18.31 3.77 6.31
N CYS A 28 17.73 4.22 7.43
CA CYS A 28 16.36 4.74 7.43
C CYS A 28 16.17 5.90 6.46
N GLY A 29 17.16 6.78 6.30
CA GLY A 29 17.08 7.90 5.36
C GLY A 29 17.07 7.45 3.89
N GLU A 30 17.81 6.40 3.55
CA GLU A 30 17.77 5.80 2.20
C GLU A 30 16.44 5.09 1.95
N TYR A 31 15.94 4.35 2.93
CA TYR A 31 14.62 3.73 2.85
C TYR A 31 13.51 4.77 2.62
N GLU A 32 13.55 5.92 3.29
CA GLU A 32 12.58 7.00 3.10
C GLU A 32 12.65 7.63 1.72
N LYS A 33 13.86 7.83 1.18
CA LYS A 33 14.04 8.36 -0.19
C LYS A 33 13.44 7.41 -1.22
N ASP A 34 13.74 6.12 -1.11
CA ASP A 34 13.22 5.09 -2.00
C ASP A 34 11.69 5.00 -1.92
N LYS A 35 11.16 5.01 -0.69
CA LYS A 35 9.71 5.00 -0.46
C LYS A 35 9.05 6.23 -1.06
N LYS A 36 9.59 7.43 -0.84
CA LYS A 36 9.06 8.67 -1.42
C LYS A 36 9.07 8.65 -2.95
N GLN A 37 10.11 8.10 -3.56
CA GLN A 37 10.18 7.95 -5.01
C GLN A 37 9.13 6.97 -5.53
N SER A 38 8.93 5.84 -4.85
CA SER A 38 7.89 4.87 -5.17
C SER A 38 6.48 5.46 -5.01
N ASP A 39 6.23 6.17 -3.91
CA ASP A 39 4.96 6.83 -3.62
C ASP A 39 4.65 7.89 -4.69
N SER A 40 5.66 8.68 -5.08
CA SER A 40 5.52 9.66 -6.17
C SER A 40 5.21 9.00 -7.51
N ALA A 41 5.86 7.89 -7.85
CA ALA A 41 5.58 7.16 -9.09
C ALA A 41 4.16 6.55 -9.09
N THR A 42 3.71 6.09 -7.91
CA THR A 42 2.36 5.56 -7.70
C THR A 42 1.32 6.67 -7.85
N GLU A 43 1.56 7.84 -7.25
CA GLU A 43 0.67 8.99 -7.38
C GLU A 43 0.57 9.49 -8.82
N ASP A 44 1.69 9.52 -9.55
CA ASP A 44 1.75 9.81 -10.97
C ASP A 44 0.88 8.84 -11.81
N TYR A 45 0.97 7.54 -11.52
CA TYR A 45 0.12 6.53 -12.18
C TYR A 45 -1.35 6.75 -11.84
N ILE A 46 -1.67 6.99 -10.57
CA ILE A 46 -3.04 7.27 -10.11
C ILE A 46 -3.58 8.51 -10.85
N GLN A 47 -2.84 9.60 -10.94
CA GLN A 47 -3.31 10.82 -11.61
C GLN A 47 -3.58 10.61 -13.12
N ARG A 48 -2.72 9.84 -13.81
CA ARG A 48 -2.88 9.59 -15.25
C ARG A 48 -4.00 8.59 -15.56
N ASN A 49 -4.10 7.56 -14.73
CA ASN A 49 -4.93 6.38 -15.01
C ASN A 49 -6.24 6.36 -14.23
N THR A 50 -6.43 7.24 -13.25
CA THR A 50 -7.68 7.33 -12.48
C THR A 50 -8.36 8.69 -12.66
N LYS A 51 -9.67 8.75 -12.40
CA LYS A 51 -10.44 10.00 -12.26
C LYS A 51 -11.16 9.97 -10.93
N ARG A 52 -11.36 11.14 -10.29
CA ARG A 52 -12.18 11.24 -9.08
C ARG A 52 -13.65 11.10 -9.43
N CYS A 53 -14.38 10.33 -8.62
CA CYS A 53 -15.83 10.30 -8.67
C CYS A 53 -16.39 11.69 -8.31
N PRO A 54 -17.27 12.30 -9.13
CA PRO A 54 -17.85 13.60 -8.81
C PRO A 54 -18.78 13.59 -7.58
N LYS A 55 -19.25 12.41 -7.15
CA LYS A 55 -20.20 12.27 -6.04
C LYS A 55 -19.53 12.00 -4.68
N CYS A 56 -18.47 11.20 -4.64
CA CYS A 56 -17.81 10.78 -3.41
C CYS A 56 -16.28 11.01 -3.38
N SER A 57 -15.73 11.63 -4.42
CA SER A 57 -14.30 12.03 -4.57
C SER A 57 -13.24 10.92 -4.48
N ILE A 58 -13.64 9.65 -4.39
CA ILE A 58 -12.74 8.48 -4.47
C ILE A 58 -12.16 8.36 -5.89
N SER A 59 -10.87 8.02 -6.01
CA SER A 59 -10.18 7.77 -7.29
C SER A 59 -10.61 6.43 -7.89
N ILE A 60 -11.04 6.44 -9.15
CA ILE A 60 -11.51 5.25 -9.90
C ILE A 60 -10.61 5.05 -11.11
N GLU A 61 -10.08 3.84 -11.30
CA GLU A 61 -9.27 3.47 -12.48
C GLU A 61 -10.09 3.48 -13.76
N LYS A 62 -9.54 4.05 -14.84
CA LYS A 62 -10.15 4.03 -16.16
C LYS A 62 -10.07 2.61 -16.72
N SER A 63 -11.14 1.83 -16.65
CA SER A 63 -11.27 0.61 -17.45
C SER A 63 -11.19 0.97 -18.93
N ARG A 64 -10.32 0.30 -19.70
CA ARG A 64 -10.16 0.56 -21.13
C ARG A 64 -11.49 0.33 -21.85
N GLY A 65 -12.09 1.40 -22.36
CA GLY A 65 -13.26 1.36 -23.25
C GLY A 65 -14.55 1.80 -22.57
N CYS A 66 -15.10 2.91 -23.08
CA CYS A 66 -16.39 3.52 -22.77
C CYS A 66 -16.40 4.54 -21.60
N ASP A 67 -16.90 5.74 -21.89
CA ASP A 67 -17.15 6.85 -20.94
C ASP A 67 -18.32 6.56 -19.96
N HIS A 68 -18.88 5.36 -19.99
CA HIS A 68 -20.00 4.97 -19.16
C HIS A 68 -19.51 4.47 -17.79
N MET A 69 -19.18 5.42 -16.92
CA MET A 69 -18.78 5.20 -15.53
C MET A 69 -19.92 4.48 -14.77
N THR A 70 -19.82 3.16 -14.61
CA THR A 70 -20.83 2.37 -13.89
C THR A 70 -20.40 2.19 -12.44
N TYR A 71 -21.25 2.61 -11.50
CA TYR A 71 -20.99 2.53 -10.07
C TYR A 71 -21.23 1.10 -9.58
N VAL A 72 -20.17 0.38 -9.24
CA VAL A 72 -20.29 -0.93 -8.58
C VAL A 72 -20.35 -0.67 -7.07
N TYR A 73 -21.55 -0.71 -6.48
CA TYR A 73 -21.70 -0.77 -5.03
C TYR A 73 -21.20 -2.14 -4.57
N MET A 74 -19.92 -2.23 -4.20
CA MET A 74 -19.40 -3.38 -3.45
C MET A 74 -19.99 -3.30 -2.03
N ASN A 75 -21.15 -3.92 -1.86
CA ASN A 75 -21.74 -4.17 -0.55
C ASN A 75 -20.92 -5.28 0.13
N THR A 76 -19.82 -4.94 0.81
CA THR A 76 -18.99 -5.91 1.52
C THR A 76 -19.54 -6.14 2.93
N PRO A 77 -20.07 -7.33 3.27
CA PRO A 77 -20.20 -7.73 4.65
C PRO A 77 -18.82 -8.14 5.19
N ILE A 78 -18.40 -7.43 6.23
CA ILE A 78 -17.40 -7.82 7.23
C ILE A 78 -17.20 -9.34 7.39
N ILE A 79 -16.02 -9.86 7.06
CA ILE A 79 -15.44 -11.03 7.74
C ILE A 79 -13.92 -11.09 7.52
N ASN A 80 -13.17 -10.65 8.53
CA ASN A 80 -12.01 -11.42 8.97
C ASN A 80 -12.57 -12.63 9.76
N PRO A 81 -12.01 -13.84 9.62
CA PRO A 81 -10.84 -14.12 10.47
C PRO A 81 -9.78 -15.03 9.85
N ILE A 82 -8.56 -14.80 10.31
CA ILE A 82 -7.51 -15.79 10.51
C ILE A 82 -8.13 -17.09 11.07
N VAL A 83 -8.08 -18.25 10.38
CA VAL A 83 -7.54 -19.54 10.87
C VAL A 83 -7.54 -20.62 9.75
N ALA A 84 -6.46 -21.41 9.73
CA ALA A 84 -6.30 -22.78 9.18
C ALA A 84 -6.43 -22.94 7.65
N MET A 85 -5.36 -23.16 6.85
CA MET A 85 -4.42 -24.29 6.88
C MET A 85 -5.08 -25.63 7.23
N SER A 86 -5.60 -26.33 6.22
CA SER A 86 -5.35 -27.74 5.86
C SER A 86 -6.08 -28.08 4.57
#